data_AF-A0A2S2DFW9-F1
#
_entry.id   AF-A0A2S2DFW9-F1
#
_cell.length_a   1.000
_cell.length_b   1.000
_cell.length_c   1.000
_cell.angle_alpha   90.00
_cell.angle_beta   90.00
_cell.angle_gamma   90.00
#
_symmetry.space_group_name_H-M   'P 1'
#
loop_
_entity.id
_entity.type
_entity.pdbx_description
1 polymer ?
#
loop_
_entity_poly.entity_id
_entity_poly.type
_entity_poly.pdbx_seq_one_letter_code
_entity_poly.pdbx_strand_id
1 'polypeptide(L)'
;MARARNIKPGFFTNDELVELPFATRLLFIGLWTIADREGRVVDRPKKIKMEIFPADDVDCEQALGQLADSGFITRYQADGIKVIEIANFAKHQAPHSTEKDSALPDAEGFYTVNERSKNGGITGKSTKAKAVETKANVKPPLDNVIPPSDNALIPDSPILNPDTPTTTDASAPAEGGGGPADPDDFRPPGAAPLPPRQDLPEPVAPAVAIAVALRPLGVTATSMNPIVIGWADRGVSIELLVEAVRMAREHKGDESIPPQYLAPIVERLLNPAERRTAARPPAVNEKFNFSHLDRSGDQRAMEESMQRHGATVPGPDEEIEFCRPN
;
A
#
# COMPACT_ATOMS: atom_id res chain seq x y z
N MET A 1 -14.50 -7.05 -4.34
CA MET A 1 -13.70 -6.12 -3.52
C MET A 1 -12.58 -5.62 -4.41
N ALA A 2 -12.41 -4.30 -4.49
CA ALA A 2 -11.37 -3.69 -5.30
C ALA A 2 -9.98 -4.05 -4.77
N ARG A 3 -9.01 -4.20 -5.69
CA ARG A 3 -7.64 -4.60 -5.41
C ARG A 3 -6.69 -3.47 -5.82
N ALA A 4 -5.67 -3.23 -5.01
CA ALA A 4 -4.58 -2.35 -5.39
C ALA A 4 -3.83 -2.96 -6.59
N ARG A 5 -3.57 -2.15 -7.61
CA ARG A 5 -2.82 -2.52 -8.82
C ARG A 5 -1.87 -1.38 -9.18
N ASN A 6 -0.74 -1.72 -9.82
CA ASN A 6 0.25 -0.72 -10.22
C ASN A 6 -0.08 -0.16 -11.61
N ILE A 7 0.04 1.15 -11.76
CA ILE A 7 -0.01 1.83 -13.06
C ILE A 7 1.42 1.99 -13.56
N LYS A 8 1.73 1.39 -14.71
CA LYS A 8 3.05 1.49 -15.34
C LYS A 8 3.16 2.79 -16.14
N PRO A 9 4.33 3.46 -16.22
CA PRO A 9 4.50 4.69 -17.00
C PRO A 9 4.06 4.56 -18.46
N GLY A 10 4.29 3.39 -19.08
CA GLY A 10 3.89 3.10 -20.47
C GLY A 10 2.39 3.19 -20.73
N PHE A 11 1.55 3.24 -19.70
CA PHE A 11 0.12 3.54 -19.85
C PHE A 11 -0.11 4.93 -20.46
N PHE A 12 0.67 5.94 -20.04
CA PHE A 12 0.48 7.32 -20.47
C PHE A 12 1.09 7.63 -21.84
N THR A 13 1.91 6.72 -22.38
CA THR A 13 2.63 6.87 -23.64
C THR A 13 2.20 5.83 -24.67
N ASN A 14 1.07 5.15 -24.47
CA ASN A 14 0.55 4.20 -25.44
C ASN A 14 -0.27 4.95 -26.50
N ASP A 15 0.20 4.94 -27.74
CA ASP A 15 -0.34 5.73 -28.86
C ASP A 15 -1.83 5.43 -29.14
N GLU A 16 -2.28 4.18 -29.03
CA GLU A 16 -3.69 3.84 -29.24
C GLU A 16 -4.56 4.26 -28.06
N LEU A 17 -4.05 4.11 -26.84
CA LEU A 17 -4.80 4.42 -25.63
C LEU A 17 -4.96 5.93 -25.43
N VAL A 18 -3.96 6.74 -25.79
CA VAL A 18 -4.00 8.20 -25.60
C VAL A 18 -5.03 8.89 -26.48
N GLU A 19 -5.41 8.30 -27.61
CA GLU A 19 -6.47 8.78 -28.50
C GLU A 19 -7.88 8.59 -27.88
N LEU A 20 -8.02 7.72 -26.88
CA LEU A 20 -9.29 7.50 -26.21
C LEU A 20 -9.61 8.63 -25.20
N PRO A 21 -10.91 8.95 -25.00
CA PRO A 21 -11.34 9.91 -23.99
C PRO A 21 -10.72 9.62 -22.61
N PHE A 22 -10.42 10.67 -21.85
CA PHE A 22 -9.79 10.49 -20.53
C PHE A 22 -10.62 9.59 -19.60
N ALA A 23 -11.96 9.69 -19.68
CA ALA A 23 -12.87 8.83 -18.91
C ALA A 23 -12.73 7.35 -19.31
N THR A 24 -12.58 7.05 -20.60
CA THR A 24 -12.34 5.70 -21.12
C THR A 24 -10.97 5.16 -20.67
N ARG A 25 -9.94 6.01 -20.67
CA ARG A 25 -8.61 5.66 -20.12
C ARG A 25 -8.68 5.36 -18.61
N LEU A 26 -9.40 6.19 -17.85
CA LEU A 26 -9.58 5.99 -16.41
C LEU A 26 -10.42 4.74 -16.11
N LEU A 27 -11.44 4.47 -16.93
CA LEU A 27 -12.22 3.24 -16.89
C LEU A 27 -11.30 2.03 -17.04
N PHE A 28 -10.38 2.05 -18.01
CA PHE A 28 -9.46 0.95 -18.24
C PHE A 28 -8.60 0.63 -17.01
N ILE A 29 -8.04 1.65 -16.34
CA ILE A 29 -7.32 1.45 -15.08
C ILE A 29 -8.25 0.93 -13.98
N GLY A 30 -9.46 1.50 -13.87
CA GLY A 30 -10.46 1.08 -12.90
C GLY A 30 -10.83 -0.40 -13.05
N LEU A 31 -10.96 -0.90 -14.29
CA LEU A 31 -11.20 -2.31 -14.57
C LEU A 31 -10.12 -3.21 -13.97
N TRP A 32 -8.84 -2.80 -13.96
CA TRP A 32 -7.76 -3.59 -13.36
C TRP A 32 -7.99 -3.86 -11.86
N THR A 33 -8.62 -2.90 -11.17
CA THR A 33 -8.86 -2.96 -9.72
C THR A 33 -10.01 -3.89 -9.35
N ILE A 34 -11.02 -4.00 -10.21
CA ILE A 34 -12.20 -4.84 -9.98
C ILE A 34 -12.09 -6.22 -10.64
N ALA A 35 -11.14 -6.38 -11.57
CA ALA A 35 -10.82 -7.65 -12.20
C ALA A 35 -10.28 -8.69 -11.21
N ASP A 36 -10.56 -9.95 -11.52
CA ASP A 36 -9.93 -11.07 -10.85
C ASP A 36 -8.47 -11.28 -11.27
N ARG A 37 -7.87 -12.37 -10.77
CA ARG A 37 -6.47 -12.70 -11.04
C ARG A 37 -6.19 -12.91 -12.52
N GLU A 38 -7.17 -13.39 -13.28
CA GLU A 38 -7.03 -13.66 -14.71
C GLU A 38 -7.37 -12.42 -15.56
N GLY A 39 -7.70 -11.29 -14.92
CA GLY A 39 -8.07 -10.07 -15.63
C GLY A 39 -9.52 -10.05 -16.10
N ARG A 40 -10.39 -10.85 -15.48
CA ARG A 40 -11.80 -10.98 -15.87
C ARG A 40 -12.73 -10.23 -14.94
N VAL A 41 -13.78 -9.66 -15.52
CA VAL A 41 -14.84 -8.90 -14.84
C VAL A 41 -16.20 -9.33 -15.41
N VAL A 42 -17.25 -9.37 -14.59
CA VAL A 42 -18.61 -9.57 -15.11
C VAL A 42 -19.04 -8.34 -15.88
N ASP A 43 -19.49 -8.52 -17.11
CA ASP A 43 -19.93 -7.45 -18.00
C ASP A 43 -21.31 -6.91 -17.58
N ARG A 44 -21.27 -5.97 -16.64
CA ARG A 44 -22.44 -5.22 -16.15
C ARG A 44 -22.08 -3.73 -16.10
N PRO A 45 -22.25 -3.00 -17.20
CA PRO A 45 -21.81 -1.61 -17.34
C PRO A 45 -22.34 -0.69 -16.22
N LYS A 46 -23.61 -0.84 -15.85
CA LYS A 46 -24.21 -0.08 -14.73
C LYS A 46 -23.53 -0.36 -13.39
N LYS A 47 -23.15 -1.62 -13.13
CA LYS A 47 -22.45 -2.02 -11.91
C LYS A 47 -21.01 -1.51 -11.92
N ILE A 48 -20.33 -1.64 -13.06
CA ILE A 48 -18.98 -1.10 -13.28
C ILE A 48 -18.95 0.41 -13.08
N LYS A 49 -19.96 1.15 -13.61
CA LYS A 49 -20.13 2.59 -13.36
C LYS A 49 -20.22 2.89 -11.87
N MET A 50 -21.08 2.19 -11.12
CA MET A 50 -21.20 2.42 -9.67
C MET A 50 -19.91 2.13 -8.90
N GLU A 51 -19.07 1.21 -9.36
CA GLU A 51 -17.80 0.87 -8.71
C GLU A 51 -16.66 1.84 -9.05
N ILE A 52 -16.63 2.39 -10.27
CA ILE A 52 -15.51 3.20 -10.78
C ILE A 52 -15.85 4.70 -10.84
N PHE A 53 -17.08 5.04 -11.20
CA PHE A 53 -17.58 6.40 -11.43
C PHE A 53 -18.90 6.64 -10.67
N PRO A 54 -18.93 6.50 -9.33
CA PRO A 54 -20.17 6.58 -8.57
C PRO A 54 -20.87 7.94 -8.66
N ALA A 55 -20.11 9.03 -8.85
CA ALA A 55 -20.61 10.40 -8.87
C ALA A 55 -20.53 11.07 -10.25
N ASP A 56 -19.88 10.42 -11.22
CA ASP A 56 -19.62 11.01 -12.53
C ASP A 56 -20.63 10.53 -13.56
N ASP A 57 -21.01 11.42 -14.47
CA ASP A 57 -21.87 11.08 -15.60
C ASP A 57 -21.04 10.53 -16.77
N VAL A 58 -20.56 9.31 -16.60
CA VAL A 58 -19.83 8.57 -17.63
C VAL A 58 -20.71 7.47 -18.22
N ASP A 59 -20.80 7.41 -19.55
CA ASP A 59 -21.38 6.28 -20.27
C ASP A 59 -20.37 5.13 -20.34
N CYS A 60 -20.44 4.22 -19.36
CA CYS A 60 -19.58 3.05 -19.33
C CYS A 60 -19.86 2.05 -20.46
N GLU A 61 -21.07 1.98 -21.02
CA GLU A 61 -21.32 1.06 -22.15
C GLU A 61 -20.57 1.54 -23.39
N GLN A 62 -20.64 2.84 -23.69
CA GLN A 62 -19.88 3.45 -24.78
C GLN A 62 -18.37 3.30 -24.56
N ALA A 63 -17.87 3.61 -23.36
CA ALA A 63 -16.44 3.53 -23.05
C ALA A 63 -15.91 2.08 -23.11
N LEU A 64 -16.70 1.08 -22.67
CA LEU A 64 -16.36 -0.33 -22.84
C LEU A 64 -16.35 -0.74 -24.32
N GLY A 65 -17.26 -0.21 -25.14
CA GLY A 65 -17.24 -0.38 -26.60
C GLY A 65 -15.93 0.12 -27.20
N GLN A 66 -15.54 1.35 -26.90
CA GLN A 66 -14.28 1.95 -27.38
C GLN A 66 -13.04 1.13 -27.00
N LEU A 67 -12.98 0.63 -25.76
CA LEU A 67 -11.88 -0.23 -25.30
C LEU A 67 -11.86 -1.58 -26.03
N ALA A 68 -13.03 -2.13 -26.35
CA ALA A 68 -13.15 -3.38 -27.09
C ALA A 68 -12.74 -3.19 -28.56
N ASP A 69 -13.20 -2.11 -29.20
CA ASP A 69 -12.88 -1.77 -30.59
C ASP A 69 -11.38 -1.50 -30.76
N SER A 70 -10.73 -0.93 -29.74
CA SER A 70 -9.29 -0.69 -29.70
C SER A 70 -8.48 -1.91 -29.22
N GLY A 71 -9.11 -3.05 -28.97
CA GLY A 71 -8.43 -4.30 -28.59
C GLY A 71 -7.84 -4.35 -27.17
N PHE A 72 -8.13 -3.38 -26.30
CA PHE A 72 -7.68 -3.38 -24.90
C PHE A 72 -8.46 -4.35 -24.02
N ILE A 73 -9.69 -4.66 -24.39
CA ILE A 73 -10.54 -5.65 -23.73
C ILE A 73 -11.23 -6.55 -24.76
N THR A 74 -11.70 -7.71 -24.31
CA THR A 74 -12.58 -8.59 -25.09
C THR A 74 -13.85 -8.84 -24.29
N ARG A 75 -15.02 -8.66 -24.93
CA ARG A 75 -16.32 -8.97 -24.35
C ARG A 75 -16.83 -10.28 -24.94
N TYR A 76 -17.22 -11.23 -24.09
CA TYR A 76 -17.76 -12.52 -24.52
C TYR A 76 -18.84 -13.02 -23.57
N GLN A 77 -19.49 -14.12 -23.94
CA GLN A 77 -20.44 -14.81 -23.10
C GLN A 77 -20.04 -16.28 -22.97
N ALA A 78 -19.91 -16.75 -21.74
CA ALA A 78 -19.60 -18.14 -21.40
C ALA A 78 -20.39 -18.54 -20.15
N ASP A 79 -20.89 -19.78 -20.10
CA ASP A 79 -21.76 -20.30 -19.03
C ASP A 79 -22.95 -19.38 -18.67
N GLY A 80 -23.51 -18.69 -19.68
CA GLY A 80 -24.62 -17.75 -19.48
C GLY A 80 -24.23 -16.43 -18.83
N ILE A 81 -22.95 -16.20 -18.54
CA ILE A 81 -22.41 -14.97 -17.95
C ILE A 81 -21.74 -14.14 -19.05
N LYS A 82 -22.09 -12.86 -19.14
CA LYS A 82 -21.33 -11.90 -19.96
C LYS A 82 -20.08 -11.49 -19.20
N VAL A 83 -18.93 -11.58 -19.83
CA VAL A 83 -17.60 -11.39 -19.24
C VAL A 83 -16.80 -10.40 -20.08
N ILE A 84 -16.05 -9.54 -19.39
CA ILE A 84 -15.00 -8.71 -19.96
C ILE A 84 -13.67 -9.32 -19.53
N GLU A 85 -12.76 -9.54 -20.48
CA GLU A 85 -11.38 -9.93 -20.22
C GLU A 85 -10.44 -8.83 -20.69
N ILE A 86 -9.52 -8.43 -19.82
CA ILE A 86 -8.51 -7.42 -20.10
C ILE A 86 -7.37 -8.04 -20.91
N ALA A 87 -7.10 -7.49 -22.09
CA ALA A 87 -6.04 -8.00 -22.96
C ALA A 87 -4.67 -7.90 -22.27
N ASN A 88 -3.87 -8.96 -22.40
CA ASN A 88 -2.52 -9.03 -21.85
C ASN A 88 -2.42 -8.77 -20.32
N PHE A 89 -3.51 -8.96 -19.56
CA PHE A 89 -3.55 -8.63 -18.13
C PHE A 89 -2.39 -9.23 -17.33
N ALA A 90 -2.14 -10.54 -17.46
CA ALA A 90 -1.06 -11.22 -16.74
C ALA A 90 0.36 -10.76 -17.13
N LYS A 91 0.54 -10.09 -18.28
CA LYS A 91 1.82 -9.47 -18.67
C LYS A 91 1.99 -8.10 -18.00
N HIS A 92 0.89 -7.38 -17.80
CA HIS A 92 0.91 -6.01 -17.28
C HIS A 92 0.66 -5.91 -15.78
N GLN A 93 0.01 -6.90 -15.18
CA GLN A 93 -0.30 -6.96 -13.76
C GLN A 93 0.27 -8.24 -13.13
N ALA A 94 0.72 -8.13 -11.89
CA ALA A 94 1.20 -9.26 -11.09
C ALA A 94 0.29 -9.46 -9.87
N PRO A 95 -0.88 -10.11 -10.03
CA PRO A 95 -1.74 -10.50 -8.93
C PRO A 95 -1.01 -11.22 -7.80
N HIS A 96 -1.33 -10.86 -6.55
CA HIS A 96 -0.64 -11.40 -5.37
C HIS A 96 -0.76 -12.92 -5.31
N SER A 97 0.27 -13.65 -4.89
CA SER A 97 0.30 -15.13 -4.97
C SER A 97 -0.83 -15.84 -4.22
N THR A 98 -1.40 -15.21 -3.19
CA THR A 98 -2.53 -15.72 -2.40
C THR A 98 -3.90 -15.30 -2.93
N GLU A 99 -3.93 -14.47 -3.97
CA GLU A 99 -5.15 -14.01 -4.62
C GLU A 99 -6.03 -15.19 -5.06
N LYS A 100 -7.34 -15.14 -4.81
CA LYS A 100 -8.27 -16.22 -5.20
C LYS A 100 -8.26 -16.43 -6.72
N ASP A 101 -8.46 -17.69 -7.13
CA ASP A 101 -8.59 -18.07 -8.54
C ASP A 101 -9.80 -17.39 -9.17
N SER A 102 -9.79 -17.29 -10.50
CA SER A 102 -10.90 -16.70 -11.24
C SER A 102 -12.17 -17.52 -11.02
N ALA A 103 -13.25 -16.82 -10.69
CA ALA A 103 -14.59 -17.38 -10.64
C ALA A 103 -15.33 -17.21 -11.97
N LEU A 104 -14.63 -16.76 -13.02
CA LEU A 104 -15.20 -16.45 -14.33
C LEU A 104 -14.58 -17.37 -15.39
N PRO A 105 -15.41 -17.94 -16.28
CA PRO A 105 -14.91 -18.77 -17.37
C PRO A 105 -14.09 -17.92 -18.35
N ASP A 106 -13.18 -18.56 -19.06
CA ASP A 106 -12.55 -18.00 -20.26
C ASP A 106 -13.53 -18.03 -21.45
N ALA A 107 -13.12 -17.46 -22.59
CA ALA A 107 -13.95 -17.42 -23.79
C ALA A 107 -14.34 -18.82 -24.33
N GLU A 108 -13.61 -19.87 -23.95
CA GLU A 108 -13.86 -21.26 -24.32
C GLU A 108 -14.72 -22.01 -23.26
N GLY A 109 -15.08 -21.35 -22.15
CA GLY A 109 -15.87 -21.91 -21.06
C GLY A 109 -15.05 -22.66 -20.00
N PHE A 110 -13.74 -22.46 -19.93
CA PHE A 110 -12.88 -23.07 -18.92
C PHE A 110 -12.54 -22.12 -17.77
N TYR A 111 -12.45 -22.69 -16.57
CA TYR A 111 -12.00 -22.01 -15.36
C TYR A 111 -10.53 -22.37 -15.11
N THR A 112 -9.74 -21.36 -14.77
CA THR A 112 -8.34 -21.54 -14.40
C THR A 112 -8.25 -21.87 -12.92
N VAL A 113 -7.81 -23.09 -12.60
CA VAL A 113 -7.56 -23.54 -11.22
C VAL A 113 -6.06 -23.59 -11.01
N ASN A 114 -5.56 -22.82 -10.05
CA ASN A 114 -4.13 -22.76 -9.75
C ASN A 114 -3.78 -23.74 -8.62
N GLU A 115 -2.68 -24.48 -8.78
CA GLU A 115 -2.15 -25.31 -7.71
C GLU A 115 -1.53 -24.41 -6.62
N ARG A 116 -1.86 -24.70 -5.36
CA ARG A 116 -1.46 -23.88 -4.21
C ARG A 116 -0.63 -24.69 -3.24
N SER A 117 0.39 -24.04 -2.69
CA SER A 117 1.22 -24.56 -1.60
C SER A 117 0.48 -24.55 -0.27
N LYS A 118 1.08 -25.16 0.77
CA LYS A 118 0.55 -25.14 2.15
C LYS A 118 0.29 -23.74 2.70
N ASN A 119 1.03 -22.74 2.19
CA ASN A 119 0.91 -21.35 2.61
C ASN A 119 -0.16 -20.57 1.79
N GLY A 120 -0.92 -21.25 0.93
CA GLY A 120 -1.97 -20.66 0.10
C GLY A 120 -1.48 -19.91 -1.14
N GLY A 121 -0.16 -19.80 -1.33
CA GLY A 121 0.45 -19.19 -2.51
C GLY A 121 0.51 -20.14 -3.71
N ILE A 122 0.29 -19.60 -4.90
CA ILE A 122 0.31 -20.33 -6.18
C ILE A 122 1.72 -20.83 -6.52
N THR A 123 1.82 -22.09 -6.96
CA THR A 123 3.09 -22.78 -7.27
C THR A 123 3.57 -22.60 -8.71
N GLY A 124 2.76 -21.97 -9.55
CA GLY A 124 3.03 -21.74 -10.98
C GLY A 124 2.46 -22.82 -11.91
N LYS A 125 1.83 -23.86 -11.36
CA LYS A 125 1.06 -24.85 -12.12
C LYS A 125 -0.42 -24.48 -12.10
N SER A 126 -1.07 -24.58 -13.25
CA SER A 126 -2.51 -24.29 -13.42
C SER A 126 -3.15 -25.32 -14.34
N THR A 127 -4.43 -25.62 -14.10
CA THR A 127 -5.24 -26.52 -14.93
C THR A 127 -6.50 -25.81 -15.38
N LYS A 128 -6.92 -26.03 -16.64
CA LYS A 128 -8.22 -25.61 -17.15
C LYS A 128 -9.28 -26.67 -16.83
N ALA A 129 -10.38 -26.29 -16.21
CA ALA A 129 -11.51 -27.17 -15.92
C ALA A 129 -12.81 -26.59 -16.50
N LYS A 130 -13.67 -27.41 -17.11
CA LYS A 130 -15.03 -26.96 -17.48
C LYS A 130 -15.93 -26.97 -16.26
N ALA A 131 -16.91 -26.08 -16.22
CA ALA A 131 -18.00 -26.19 -15.27
C ALA A 131 -18.78 -27.49 -15.56
N VAL A 132 -18.47 -28.53 -14.79
CA VAL A 132 -19.07 -29.88 -14.63
C VAL A 132 -17.97 -30.95 -14.70
N GLU A 133 -17.18 -31.04 -13.63
CA GLU A 133 -16.67 -32.31 -13.06
C GLU A 133 -16.41 -32.09 -11.56
N THR A 134 -17.46 -31.76 -10.82
CA THR A 134 -17.41 -31.89 -9.36
C THR A 134 -17.57 -33.38 -9.03
N LYS A 135 -16.47 -34.13 -8.99
CA LYS A 135 -16.44 -35.35 -8.16
C LYS A 135 -16.61 -34.90 -6.72
N ALA A 136 -17.85 -34.96 -6.26
CA ALA A 136 -18.25 -34.76 -4.89
C ALA A 136 -17.46 -35.72 -3.99
N ASN A 137 -16.40 -35.23 -3.35
CA ASN A 137 -15.88 -35.87 -2.15
C ASN A 137 -16.66 -35.34 -0.94
N VAL A 138 -17.97 -35.64 -0.93
CA VAL A 138 -18.81 -35.49 0.25
C VAL A 138 -18.61 -36.78 1.05
N LYS A 139 -17.86 -36.69 2.16
CA LYS A 139 -17.96 -37.69 3.22
C LYS A 139 -19.44 -37.74 3.65
N PRO A 140 -20.02 -38.94 3.85
CA PRO A 140 -21.43 -39.06 4.18
C PRO A 140 -21.77 -38.28 5.45
N PRO A 141 -22.98 -37.69 5.56
CA PRO A 141 -23.32 -36.83 6.68
C PRO A 141 -23.44 -37.66 7.95
N LEU A 142 -22.77 -37.23 9.02
CA LEU A 142 -23.08 -37.66 10.38
C LEU A 142 -24.16 -36.74 10.97
N ASP A 143 -24.94 -37.36 11.85
CA ASP A 143 -26.26 -37.02 12.37
C ASP A 143 -26.63 -35.56 12.68
N ASN A 144 -27.95 -35.32 12.55
CA ASN A 144 -28.68 -34.12 12.93
C ASN A 144 -28.40 -33.68 14.37
N VAL A 145 -27.79 -32.50 14.51
CA VAL A 145 -27.87 -31.72 15.76
C VAL A 145 -28.59 -30.41 15.42
N ILE A 146 -29.72 -30.22 16.08
CA ILE A 146 -30.61 -29.05 16.01
C ILE A 146 -29.79 -27.79 16.33
N PRO A 147 -29.72 -26.77 15.44
CA PRO A 147 -29.16 -25.49 15.82
C PRO A 147 -30.20 -24.73 16.67
N PRO A 148 -29.83 -24.21 17.85
CA PRO A 148 -30.68 -23.28 18.58
C PRO A 148 -30.81 -22.00 17.75
N SER A 149 -32.07 -21.61 17.57
CA SER A 149 -32.50 -20.29 17.14
C SER A 149 -31.81 -19.21 17.99
N ASP A 150 -30.95 -18.40 17.37
CA ASP A 150 -30.91 -16.95 17.58
C ASP A 150 -29.92 -16.29 16.61
N ASN A 151 -30.37 -15.15 16.06
CA ASN A 151 -29.59 -14.13 15.36
C ASN A 151 -29.27 -14.30 13.87
N ALA A 152 -30.31 -14.57 13.08
CA ALA A 152 -30.41 -13.95 11.75
C ALA A 152 -31.52 -12.90 11.80
N LEU A 153 -31.17 -11.61 11.80
CA LEU A 153 -31.96 -10.45 11.34
C LEU A 153 -31.27 -9.14 11.79
N ILE A 154 -30.51 -8.50 10.89
CA ILE A 154 -30.63 -7.04 10.70
C ILE A 154 -30.52 -6.74 9.19
N PRO A 155 -31.58 -6.18 8.58
CA PRO A 155 -31.56 -5.59 7.25
C PRO A 155 -31.50 -4.06 7.37
N ASP A 156 -30.39 -3.42 6.97
CA ASP A 156 -30.38 -1.96 6.82
C ASP A 156 -30.66 -1.57 5.37
N SER A 157 -31.96 -1.55 5.06
CA SER A 157 -32.54 -0.63 4.09
C SER A 157 -33.42 0.36 4.84
N PRO A 158 -33.25 1.66 4.62
CA PRO A 158 -34.38 2.57 4.65
C PRO A 158 -34.52 3.25 3.30
N ILE A 159 -35.49 2.76 2.54
CA ILE A 159 -36.12 3.45 1.42
C ILE A 159 -37.27 4.29 2.02
N LEU A 160 -37.32 5.58 1.61
CA LEU A 160 -38.50 6.46 1.49
C LEU A 160 -39.14 7.03 2.78
N ASN A 161 -39.50 8.32 2.86
CA ASN A 161 -40.41 9.03 1.96
C ASN A 161 -40.32 10.58 2.06
N PRO A 162 -40.95 11.31 1.11
CA PRO A 162 -40.79 12.75 0.85
C PRO A 162 -41.74 13.60 1.70
N ASP A 163 -41.41 14.88 1.91
CA ASP A 163 -42.43 15.93 2.10
C ASP A 163 -41.85 17.29 1.71
N THR A 164 -42.41 17.85 0.64
CA THR A 164 -42.32 19.28 0.30
C THR A 164 -43.44 19.99 1.04
N PRO A 165 -43.24 21.26 1.42
CA PRO A 165 -44.25 22.23 1.02
C PRO A 165 -43.66 23.48 0.37
N THR A 166 -44.34 23.86 -0.71
CA THR A 166 -44.30 25.09 -1.48
C THR A 166 -44.49 26.35 -0.61
N THR A 167 -43.75 27.43 -0.91
CA THR A 167 -44.24 28.83 -0.86
C THR A 167 -43.27 29.69 -1.69
N THR A 168 -43.61 30.03 -2.94
CA THR A 168 -44.01 31.40 -3.37
C THR A 168 -43.46 32.52 -2.48
N ASP A 169 -42.52 33.31 -3.00
CA ASP A 169 -42.84 34.71 -3.32
C ASP A 169 -41.94 35.29 -4.42
N ALA A 170 -42.54 36.16 -5.22
CA ALA A 170 -42.00 36.80 -6.41
C ALA A 170 -41.11 38.01 -6.06
N SER A 171 -40.21 38.39 -6.97
CA SER A 171 -40.15 39.73 -7.58
C SER A 171 -38.91 39.90 -8.46
N ALA A 172 -39.13 40.10 -9.76
CA ALA A 172 -38.21 40.79 -10.67
C ALA A 172 -38.25 42.31 -10.38
N PRO A 173 -37.35 43.13 -10.96
CA PRO A 173 -37.49 43.48 -12.37
C PRO A 173 -36.18 43.47 -13.17
N ALA A 174 -36.37 43.28 -14.48
CA ALA A 174 -35.39 43.50 -15.53
C ALA A 174 -35.39 44.96 -15.97
N GLU A 175 -34.22 45.52 -16.33
CA GLU A 175 -33.88 46.40 -17.48
C GLU A 175 -32.32 46.41 -17.54
N GLY A 176 -31.59 46.48 -18.66
CA GLY A 176 -31.88 46.86 -20.03
C GLY A 176 -30.76 46.36 -20.97
N GLY A 177 -31.04 46.44 -22.28
CA GLY A 177 -30.23 45.86 -23.34
C GLY A 177 -29.03 46.69 -23.82
N GLY A 178 -28.25 46.07 -24.72
CA GLY A 178 -27.22 46.75 -25.50
C GLY A 178 -26.35 45.82 -26.35
N GLY A 179 -26.79 45.56 -27.59
CA GLY A 179 -25.95 45.41 -28.80
C GLY A 179 -25.07 44.15 -28.99
N PRO A 180 -24.86 43.68 -30.25
CA PRO A 180 -23.94 42.60 -30.55
C PRO A 180 -22.49 43.14 -30.56
N ALA A 181 -21.57 42.43 -29.90
CA ALA A 181 -20.16 42.77 -29.94
C ALA A 181 -19.52 42.24 -31.25
N ASP A 182 -18.87 43.14 -31.99
CA ASP A 182 -18.02 42.85 -33.14
C ASP A 182 -16.85 41.91 -32.75
N PRO A 183 -16.46 40.94 -33.60
CA PRO A 183 -15.49 39.91 -33.24
C PRO A 183 -14.00 40.33 -33.38
N ASP A 184 -13.69 41.60 -33.68
CA ASP A 184 -12.33 42.00 -34.10
C ASP A 184 -11.53 42.90 -33.13
N ASP A 185 -11.96 43.07 -31.87
CA ASP A 185 -11.31 44.01 -30.93
C ASP A 185 -10.66 43.39 -29.68
N PHE A 186 -10.17 42.14 -29.78
CA PHE A 186 -9.34 41.54 -28.73
C PHE A 186 -7.84 41.80 -28.98
N ARG A 187 -7.35 42.96 -28.53
CA ARG A 187 -5.91 43.24 -28.46
C ARG A 187 -5.41 42.92 -27.05
N PRO A 188 -4.58 41.88 -26.84
CA PRO A 188 -4.06 41.60 -25.50
C PRO A 188 -3.16 42.77 -25.06
N PRO A 189 -3.34 43.32 -23.85
CA PRO A 189 -2.40 44.32 -23.34
C PRO A 189 -1.03 43.68 -23.19
N GLY A 190 0.00 44.38 -23.67
CA GLY A 190 1.39 43.91 -23.64
C GLY A 190 1.78 43.42 -22.26
N ALA A 191 2.35 42.20 -22.21
CA ALA A 191 2.76 41.56 -20.98
C ALA A 191 3.69 42.49 -20.18
N ALA A 192 3.22 42.94 -19.02
CA ALA A 192 4.07 43.60 -18.05
C ALA A 192 5.20 42.61 -17.66
N PRO A 193 6.46 43.06 -17.55
CA PRO A 193 7.55 42.19 -17.11
C PRO A 193 7.22 41.61 -15.73
N LEU A 194 7.31 40.29 -15.60
CA LEU A 194 7.15 39.63 -14.30
C LEU A 194 8.21 40.19 -13.33
N PRO A 195 7.83 40.50 -12.07
CA PRO A 195 8.80 40.94 -11.08
C PRO A 195 9.86 39.84 -10.86
N PRO A 196 11.13 40.22 -10.61
CA PRO A 196 12.17 39.24 -10.31
C PRO A 196 11.78 38.43 -9.08
N ARG A 197 11.94 37.11 -9.18
CA ARG A 197 11.69 36.14 -8.12
C ARG A 197 12.51 36.55 -6.89
N GLN A 198 11.84 37.00 -5.83
CA GLN A 198 12.48 37.23 -4.54
C GLN A 198 12.47 35.90 -3.79
N ASP A 199 13.60 35.21 -3.77
CA ASP A 199 13.79 34.00 -2.97
C ASP A 199 13.89 34.40 -1.49
N LEU A 200 12.77 34.39 -0.79
CA LEU A 200 12.74 34.37 0.68
C LEU A 200 13.27 32.99 1.13
N PRO A 201 14.22 32.91 2.07
CA PRO A 201 14.69 31.62 2.57
C PRO A 201 13.58 30.95 3.38
N GLU A 202 12.91 29.97 2.78
CA GLU A 202 12.04 29.06 3.53
C GLU A 202 12.87 28.27 4.56
N PRO A 203 12.32 27.93 5.74
CA PRO A 203 12.98 27.02 6.66
C PRO A 203 13.09 25.65 5.99
N VAL A 204 14.22 25.39 5.34
CA VAL A 204 14.50 24.12 4.69
C VAL A 204 14.39 23.01 5.74
N ALA A 205 13.41 22.13 5.55
CA ALA A 205 13.24 20.98 6.43
C ALA A 205 14.59 20.27 6.62
N PRO A 206 14.98 19.85 7.84
CA PRO A 206 16.35 19.37 8.10
C PRO A 206 16.79 18.21 7.19
N ALA A 207 15.86 17.33 6.78
CA ALA A 207 16.13 16.27 5.81
C ALA A 207 16.48 16.78 4.40
N VAL A 208 15.93 17.93 3.99
CA VAL A 208 16.27 18.60 2.72
C VAL A 208 17.67 19.18 2.81
N ALA A 209 18.02 19.84 3.92
CA ALA A 209 19.36 20.38 4.13
C ALA A 209 20.43 19.27 4.08
N ILE A 210 20.17 18.13 4.74
CA ILE A 210 21.05 16.96 4.71
C ILE A 210 21.17 16.40 3.29
N ALA A 211 20.07 16.18 2.57
CA ALA A 211 20.11 15.63 1.22
C ALA A 211 20.86 16.54 0.24
N VAL A 212 20.70 17.87 0.37
CA VAL A 212 21.42 18.86 -0.45
C VAL A 212 22.92 18.83 -0.14
N ALA A 213 23.31 18.77 1.14
CA ALA A 213 24.71 18.75 1.56
C ALA A 213 25.46 17.47 1.12
N LEU A 214 24.77 16.31 1.07
CA LEU A 214 25.39 15.03 0.73
C LEU A 214 25.49 14.76 -0.78
N ARG A 215 24.66 15.42 -1.60
CA ARG A 215 24.67 15.29 -3.06
C ARG A 215 26.01 15.60 -3.73
N PRO A 216 26.71 16.72 -3.45
CA PRO A 216 28.01 17.00 -4.06
C PRO A 216 29.10 16.02 -3.62
N LEU A 217 28.89 15.29 -2.51
CA LEU A 217 29.81 14.28 -2.00
C LEU A 217 29.59 12.89 -2.65
N GLY A 218 28.70 12.80 -3.66
CA GLY A 218 28.43 11.56 -4.39
C GLY A 218 27.45 10.62 -3.68
N VAL A 219 26.67 11.12 -2.71
CA VAL A 219 25.65 10.33 -2.01
C VAL A 219 24.31 10.42 -2.74
N THR A 220 23.69 9.28 -3.06
CA THR A 220 22.37 9.20 -3.72
C THR A 220 21.20 9.39 -2.74
N ALA A 221 21.32 10.37 -1.84
CA ALA A 221 20.32 10.70 -0.84
C ALA A 221 19.23 11.61 -1.42
N THR A 222 17.95 11.29 -1.13
CA THR A 222 16.80 12.17 -1.34
C THR A 222 16.22 12.53 0.03
N SER A 223 15.59 13.70 0.16
CA SER A 223 14.95 14.15 1.41
C SER A 223 13.82 13.24 1.91
N MET A 224 13.24 12.42 1.01
CA MET A 224 12.20 11.43 1.32
C MET A 224 12.75 10.05 1.72
N ASN A 225 14.08 9.87 1.76
CA ASN A 225 14.67 8.61 2.15
C ASN A 225 14.51 8.43 3.68
N PRO A 226 13.97 7.29 4.18
CA PRO A 226 13.71 7.08 5.60
C PRO A 226 14.97 7.16 6.47
N ILE A 227 16.15 6.86 5.92
CA ILE A 227 17.43 6.98 6.64
C ILE A 227 17.82 8.45 6.81
N VAL A 228 17.60 9.27 5.77
CA VAL A 228 17.88 10.71 5.79
C VAL A 228 16.91 11.44 6.72
N ILE A 229 15.64 11.05 6.70
CA ILE A 229 14.62 11.50 7.66
C ILE A 229 15.05 11.09 9.08
N GLY A 230 15.45 9.83 9.29
CA GLY A 230 15.94 9.38 10.60
C GLY A 230 17.22 10.06 11.09
N TRP A 231 18.07 10.59 10.21
CA TRP A 231 19.20 11.45 10.61
C TRP A 231 18.74 12.85 10.98
N ALA A 232 17.79 13.41 10.23
CA ALA A 232 17.18 14.70 10.52
C ALA A 232 16.46 14.70 11.87
N ASP A 233 15.62 13.70 12.13
CA ASP A 233 14.84 13.58 13.38
C ASP A 233 15.72 13.39 14.61
N ARG A 234 16.88 12.74 14.43
CA ARG A 234 17.88 12.55 15.49
C ARG A 234 18.85 13.72 15.64
N GLY A 235 18.69 14.78 14.83
CA GLY A 235 19.55 15.96 14.87
C GLY A 235 21.01 15.67 14.52
N VAL A 236 21.27 14.68 13.65
CA VAL A 236 22.64 14.35 13.23
C VAL A 236 23.20 15.52 12.43
N SER A 237 24.36 16.04 12.85
CA SER A 237 24.99 17.18 12.20
C SER A 237 25.50 16.81 10.81
N ILE A 238 25.45 17.79 9.89
CA ILE A 238 25.99 17.63 8.53
C ILE A 238 27.48 17.29 8.58
N GLU A 239 28.24 17.87 9.51
CA GLU A 239 29.68 17.60 9.70
C GLU A 239 29.97 16.12 9.98
N LEU A 240 29.18 15.47 10.84
CA LEU A 240 29.34 14.05 11.15
C LEU A 240 29.01 13.17 9.93
N LEU A 241 28.01 13.57 9.13
CA LEU A 241 27.66 12.88 7.89
C LEU A 241 28.74 13.05 6.82
N VAL A 242 29.36 14.22 6.72
CA VAL A 242 30.51 14.47 5.83
C VAL A 242 31.68 13.58 6.22
N GLU A 243 31.96 13.44 7.52
CA GLU A 243 33.01 12.55 8.02
C GLU A 243 32.70 11.08 7.74
N ALA A 244 31.43 10.66 7.87
CA ALA A 244 30.99 9.32 7.49
C ALA A 244 31.22 9.05 5.99
N VAL A 245 30.99 10.04 5.13
CA VAL A 245 31.26 9.93 3.68
C VAL A 245 32.76 9.82 3.40
N ARG A 246 33.58 10.58 4.12
CA ARG A 246 35.05 10.49 4.02
C ARG A 246 35.54 9.07 4.34
N MET A 247 35.08 8.49 5.44
CA MET A 247 35.39 7.10 5.82
C MET A 247 34.86 6.08 4.81
N ALA A 248 33.69 6.32 4.24
CA ALA A 248 33.14 5.45 3.20
C ALA A 248 33.98 5.48 1.91
N ARG A 249 34.53 6.65 1.53
CA ARG A 249 35.40 6.80 0.36
C ARG A 249 36.74 6.08 0.51
N GLU A 250 37.27 5.91 1.72
CA GLU A 250 38.48 5.11 1.96
C GLU A 250 38.30 3.65 1.53
N HIS A 251 37.07 3.12 1.64
CA HIS A 251 36.74 1.74 1.30
C HIS A 251 36.14 1.58 -0.10
N LYS A 252 35.38 2.57 -0.59
CA LYS A 252 34.61 2.46 -1.84
C LYS A 252 35.19 3.27 -3.02
N GLY A 253 36.19 4.13 -2.78
CA GLY A 253 36.74 5.02 -3.80
C GLY A 253 35.75 6.14 -4.19
N ASP A 254 35.71 6.49 -5.47
CA ASP A 254 34.90 7.62 -5.99
C ASP A 254 33.54 7.19 -6.56
N GLU A 255 33.10 5.97 -6.27
CA GLU A 255 31.79 5.49 -6.67
C GLU A 255 30.65 6.13 -5.87
N SER A 256 29.47 6.21 -6.47
CA SER A 256 28.25 6.69 -5.81
C SER A 256 27.93 5.91 -4.53
N ILE A 257 27.67 6.62 -3.42
CA ILE A 257 27.43 6.02 -2.10
C ILE A 257 25.94 6.05 -1.75
N PRO A 258 25.27 4.90 -1.57
CA PRO A 258 23.89 4.88 -1.12
C PRO A 258 23.79 5.20 0.38
N PRO A 259 22.71 5.87 0.86
CA PRO A 259 22.54 6.20 2.27
C PRO A 259 22.60 5.01 3.24
N GLN A 260 22.16 3.82 2.79
CA GLN A 260 22.25 2.56 3.56
C GLN A 260 23.68 2.20 3.93
N TYR A 261 24.65 2.51 3.08
CA TYR A 261 26.07 2.21 3.34
C TYR A 261 26.65 3.10 4.44
N LEU A 262 26.15 4.34 4.54
CA LEU A 262 26.60 5.31 5.54
C LEU A 262 25.98 5.05 6.91
N ALA A 263 24.78 4.48 6.98
CA ALA A 263 24.07 4.22 8.24
C ALA A 263 24.94 3.56 9.35
N PRO A 264 25.65 2.43 9.13
CA PRO A 264 26.48 1.83 10.17
C PRO A 264 27.71 2.66 10.55
N ILE A 265 28.25 3.45 9.63
CA ILE A 265 29.39 4.35 9.88
C ILE A 265 28.93 5.52 10.76
N VAL A 266 27.77 6.11 10.43
CA VAL A 266 27.14 7.16 11.22
C VAL A 266 26.81 6.66 12.64
N GLU A 267 26.26 5.46 12.79
CA GLU A 267 26.01 4.86 14.11
C GLU A 267 27.29 4.67 14.92
N ARG A 268 28.40 4.29 14.28
CA ARG A 268 29.71 4.14 14.93
C ARG A 268 30.30 5.48 15.35
N LEU A 269 30.11 6.53 14.55
CA LEU A 269 30.57 7.89 14.86
C LEU A 269 29.74 8.53 15.98
N LEU A 270 28.44 8.25 16.04
CA LEU A 270 27.57 8.66 17.13
C LEU A 270 27.90 7.92 18.44
N ASN A 271 28.35 6.66 18.35
CA ASN A 271 28.68 5.79 19.48
C ASN A 271 30.11 5.22 19.40
N PRO A 272 31.15 6.03 19.67
CA PRO A 272 32.54 5.59 19.61
C PRO A 272 32.86 4.50 20.63
N ALA A 273 33.76 3.58 20.26
CA ALA A 273 34.06 2.34 21.01
C ALA A 273 34.51 2.57 22.47
N GLU A 274 35.08 3.73 22.79
CA GLU A 274 35.50 4.09 24.16
C GLU A 274 34.32 4.22 25.14
N ARG A 275 33.11 4.55 24.64
CA ARG A 275 31.87 4.53 25.43
C ARG A 275 31.32 3.11 25.65
N ARG A 276 31.76 2.10 24.88
CA ARG A 276 31.36 0.70 25.06
C ARG A 276 32.19 -0.03 26.12
N THR A 277 33.41 0.44 26.38
CA THR A 277 34.30 -0.08 27.42
C THR A 277 33.94 0.41 28.83
N ALA A 278 33.21 1.53 28.94
CA ALA A 278 32.66 1.98 30.22
C ALA A 278 31.39 1.17 30.57
N ALA A 279 31.59 0.16 31.43
CA ALA A 279 30.58 -0.58 32.17
C ALA A 279 29.53 -1.36 31.35
N ARG A 280 29.92 -2.56 30.89
CA ARG A 280 28.97 -3.69 30.88
C ARG A 280 29.60 -4.81 31.70
N PRO A 281 29.02 -5.21 32.86
CA PRO A 281 29.51 -6.41 33.54
C PRO A 281 29.37 -7.60 32.58
N PRO A 282 30.32 -8.54 32.59
CA PRO A 282 30.34 -9.63 31.62
C PRO A 282 29.04 -10.44 31.73
N ALA A 283 28.37 -10.62 30.60
CA ALA A 283 27.21 -11.50 30.52
C ALA A 283 27.69 -12.95 30.77
N VAL A 284 27.42 -13.46 31.97
CA VAL A 284 27.58 -14.88 32.31
C VAL A 284 26.57 -15.64 31.48
N ASN A 285 27.03 -16.20 30.37
CA ASN A 285 26.21 -17.03 29.48
C ASN A 285 26.46 -18.50 29.84
N GLU A 286 26.11 -18.88 31.07
CA GLU A 286 25.86 -20.28 31.41
C GLU A 286 24.35 -20.48 31.42
N LYS A 287 23.88 -21.45 30.63
CA LYS A 287 22.49 -21.88 30.64
C LYS A 287 22.15 -22.35 32.05
N PHE A 288 21.47 -21.53 32.82
CA PHE A 288 20.91 -21.92 34.12
C PHE A 288 19.89 -23.04 33.89
N ASN A 289 20.27 -24.26 34.27
CA ASN A 289 19.45 -25.44 34.10
C ASN A 289 18.72 -25.71 35.43
N PHE A 290 17.44 -25.38 35.49
CA PHE A 290 16.61 -25.45 36.72
C PHE A 290 16.31 -26.87 37.21
N SER A 291 16.91 -27.91 36.60
CA SER A 291 16.70 -29.31 36.96
C SER A 291 17.49 -29.79 38.18
N HIS A 292 18.41 -28.98 38.71
CA HIS A 292 19.29 -29.35 39.84
C HIS A 292 19.00 -28.61 41.16
N LEU A 293 17.98 -27.74 41.23
CA LEU A 293 17.59 -27.13 42.50
C LEU A 293 16.75 -28.11 43.33
N ASP A 294 17.23 -28.40 44.54
CA ASP A 294 16.48 -29.17 45.54
C ASP A 294 15.23 -28.40 45.97
N ARG A 295 14.05 -29.02 45.82
CA ARG A 295 12.74 -28.45 46.13
C ARG A 295 12.20 -28.93 47.48
N SER A 296 13.08 -29.45 48.34
CA SER A 296 12.76 -30.00 49.66
C SER A 296 12.19 -28.99 50.66
N GLY A 297 12.17 -27.69 50.33
CA GLY A 297 11.53 -26.64 51.14
C GLY A 297 12.38 -26.14 52.30
N ASP A 298 13.65 -26.53 52.37
CA ASP A 298 14.60 -26.04 53.38
C ASP A 298 15.39 -24.84 52.84
N GLN A 299 15.17 -23.66 53.45
CA GLN A 299 15.63 -22.37 52.91
C GLN A 299 17.17 -22.27 52.81
N ARG A 300 17.90 -22.88 53.76
CA ARG A 300 19.37 -22.85 53.77
C ARG A 300 19.99 -23.64 52.62
N ALA A 301 19.41 -24.78 52.27
CA ALA A 301 19.90 -25.62 51.18
C ALA A 301 19.65 -24.96 49.81
N MET A 302 18.54 -24.22 49.68
CA MET A 302 18.24 -23.46 48.48
C MET A 302 19.17 -22.25 48.30
N GLU A 303 19.48 -21.53 49.38
CA GLU A 303 20.44 -20.41 49.39
C GLU A 303 21.86 -20.84 48.99
N GLU A 304 22.36 -21.96 49.53
CA GLU A 304 23.67 -22.49 49.16
C GLU A 304 23.73 -22.95 47.68
N SER A 305 22.64 -23.50 47.16
CA SER A 305 22.55 -23.93 45.75
C SER A 305 22.54 -22.74 44.80
N MET A 306 21.83 -21.66 45.16
CA MET A 306 21.78 -20.41 44.39
C MET A 306 23.12 -19.65 44.40
N GLN A 307 23.84 -19.65 45.53
CA GLN A 307 25.18 -19.06 45.61
C GLN A 307 26.22 -19.80 44.77
N ARG A 308 26.16 -21.14 44.68
CA ARG A 308 27.07 -21.91 43.81
C ARG A 308 26.88 -21.62 42.32
N HIS A 309 25.69 -21.20 41.91
CA HIS A 309 25.38 -20.91 40.51
C HIS A 309 25.34 -19.41 40.19
N GLY A 310 25.74 -18.53 41.13
CA GLY A 310 25.99 -17.13 40.85
C GLY A 310 24.75 -16.22 40.74
N ALA A 311 23.62 -16.60 41.36
CA ALA A 311 22.47 -15.71 41.51
C ALA A 311 22.46 -15.07 42.90
N THR A 312 22.40 -13.73 42.97
CA THR A 312 22.28 -12.99 44.24
C THR A 312 20.82 -12.62 44.48
N VAL A 313 20.30 -12.96 45.66
CA VAL A 313 18.96 -12.53 46.10
C VAL A 313 19.05 -11.08 46.58
N PRO A 314 18.20 -10.15 46.09
CA PRO A 314 18.18 -8.79 46.61
C PRO A 314 17.76 -8.80 48.08
N GLY A 315 18.45 -8.00 48.89
CA GLY A 315 18.16 -7.88 50.32
C GLY A 315 16.79 -7.25 50.59
N PRO A 316 16.30 -7.30 51.84
CA PRO A 316 14.92 -6.97 52.21
C PRO A 316 14.49 -5.50 51.99
N ASP A 317 15.34 -4.64 51.44
CA ASP A 317 15.14 -3.18 51.41
C ASP A 317 15.09 -2.55 50.00
N GLU A 318 14.96 -3.33 48.92
CA GLU A 318 14.74 -2.76 47.56
C GLU A 318 13.25 -2.76 47.18
N GLU A 319 12.63 -1.56 47.18
CA GLU A 319 11.26 -1.34 46.69
C GLU A 319 11.18 -1.53 45.16
N ILE A 320 10.29 -2.42 44.72
CA ILE A 320 10.03 -2.71 43.31
C ILE A 320 9.01 -1.72 42.76
N GLU A 321 9.46 -0.75 41.96
CA GLU A 321 8.59 0.20 41.29
C GLU A 321 7.94 -0.45 40.05
N PHE A 322 6.64 -0.79 40.14
CA PHE A 322 5.86 -1.32 39.02
C PHE A 322 5.44 -0.19 38.07
N CYS A 323 6.12 -0.06 36.93
CA CYS A 323 5.64 0.76 35.81
C CYS A 323 4.32 0.18 35.24
N ARG A 324 3.25 0.98 35.26
CA ARG A 324 2.00 0.70 34.52
C ARG A 324 2.16 1.08 33.04
N PRO A 325 1.52 0.35 32.10
CA PRO A 325 1.64 0.62 30.68
C PRO A 325 0.72 1.75 30.21
N ASN A 326 1.20 2.55 29.25
CA ASN A 326 0.37 3.30 28.30
C ASN A 326 0.44 2.62 26.94
#